data_AF-A0A7W0R5A9-F1
#
_entry.id   AF-A0A7W0R5A9-F1
#
_cell.length_a   1.000
_cell.length_b   1.000
_cell.length_c   1.000
_cell.angle_alpha   90.00
_cell.angle_beta   90.00
_cell.angle_gamma   90.00
#
_symmetry.space_group_name_H-M   'P 1'
#
loop_
_entity.id
_entity.type
_entity.pdbx_description
1 polymer ?
#
loop_
_entity_poly.entity_id
_entity_poly.type
_entity_poly.pdbx_seq_one_letter_code
_entity_poly.pdbx_strand_id
1 'polypeptide(L)' 'MQTSIRVAADTRDALARIAATELGGASLDEALRIILFEHQTRIALSRLAADPVMHADYLREAAELAEVDVTVRE' A
#
# COMPACT_ATOMS: atom_id res chain seq x y z
N MET A 1 16.82 -12.34 6.99
CA MET A 1 16.96 -12.63 8.44
C MET A 1 15.59 -12.49 9.06
N GLN A 2 15.09 -13.49 9.78
CA GLN A 2 13.76 -13.43 10.40
C GLN A 2 13.89 -12.85 11.81
N THR A 3 13.00 -11.93 12.17
CA THR A 3 12.94 -11.29 13.49
C THR A 3 11.53 -11.45 14.08
N SER A 4 11.40 -11.38 15.39
CA SER A 4 10.12 -11.44 16.08
C SER A 4 9.72 -10.09 16.67
N ILE A 5 8.42 -9.80 16.66
CA ILE A 5 7.81 -8.61 17.27
C ILE A 5 6.80 -9.10 18.30
N ARG A 6 6.80 -8.48 19.49
CA ARG A 6 5.77 -8.74 20.51
C ARG A 6 4.54 -7.87 20.23
N VAL A 7 3.37 -8.50 20.19
CA VAL A 7 2.07 -7.84 20.00
C VAL A 7 1.05 -8.46 20.95
N ALA A 8 -0.03 -7.73 21.22
CA ALA A 8 -1.17 -8.29 21.93
C ALA A 8 -1.83 -9.42 21.11
N ALA A 9 -2.43 -10.40 21.79
CA ALA A 9 -3.11 -11.52 21.12
C ALA A 9 -4.21 -11.02 20.18
N ASP A 10 -5.02 -10.05 20.63
CA ASP A 10 -6.10 -9.49 19.83
C ASP A 10 -5.59 -8.83 18.54
N THR A 11 -4.44 -8.16 18.59
CA THR A 11 -3.79 -7.56 17.40
C THR A 11 -3.31 -8.63 16.43
N ARG A 12 -2.65 -9.68 16.94
CA ARG A 12 -2.23 -10.82 16.10
C ARG A 12 -3.43 -11.47 15.43
N ASP A 13 -4.52 -11.67 16.17
CA ASP A 13 -5.71 -12.36 15.66
C ASP A 13 -6.48 -11.49 14.67
N ALA A 14 -6.51 -10.17 14.86
CA ALA A 14 -7.01 -9.24 13.86
C ALA A 14 -6.19 -9.31 12.56
N LEU A 15 -4.86 -9.29 12.67
CA LEU A 15 -3.98 -9.42 11.51
C LEU A 15 -4.17 -10.77 10.80
N ALA A 16 -4.33 -11.86 11.54
CA ALA A 16 -4.61 -13.18 10.99
C ALA A 16 -5.92 -13.24 10.22
N ARG A 17 -6.96 -12.57 10.73
CA ARG A 17 -8.24 -12.46 10.00
C ARG A 17 -8.08 -11.71 8.69
N ILE A 18 -7.46 -10.52 8.71
CA ILE A 18 -7.21 -9.73 7.49
C ILE A 18 -6.43 -10.55 6.46
N ALA A 19 -5.36 -11.23 6.91
CA ALA A 19 -4.54 -12.06 6.05
C ALA A 19 -5.36 -13.17 5.36
N ALA A 20 -6.27 -13.81 6.09
CA ALA A 20 -7.12 -14.88 5.59
C ALA A 20 -8.26 -14.39 4.68
N THR A 21 -8.92 -13.27 5.02
CA THR A 21 -10.18 -12.86 4.38
C THR A 21 -10.01 -11.79 3.31
N GLU A 22 -9.04 -10.89 3.48
CA GLU A 22 -8.89 -9.69 2.64
C GLU A 22 -7.68 -9.80 1.72
N LEU A 23 -6.63 -10.53 2.15
CA LEU A 23 -5.36 -10.62 1.43
C LEU A 23 -5.12 -11.98 0.79
N GLY A 24 -6.18 -12.74 0.49
CA GLY A 24 -6.10 -13.99 -0.27
C GLY A 24 -5.37 -15.13 0.43
N GLY A 25 -5.32 -15.15 1.76
CA GLY A 25 -4.60 -16.17 2.52
C GLY A 25 -3.11 -15.88 2.70
N ALA A 26 -2.71 -14.61 2.66
CA ALA A 26 -1.33 -14.19 2.88
C ALA A 26 -0.76 -14.66 4.23
N SER A 27 0.56 -14.74 4.32
CA SER A 27 1.22 -14.96 5.62
C SER A 27 1.07 -13.73 6.53
N LEU A 28 1.21 -13.89 7.86
CA LEU A 28 1.18 -12.75 8.79
C LEU A 28 2.26 -11.70 8.51
N ASP A 29 3.44 -12.13 8.08
CA ASP A 29 4.53 -11.22 7.74
C ASP A 29 4.22 -10.43 6.46
N GLU A 30 3.65 -11.09 5.46
CA GLU A 30 3.20 -10.44 4.23
C GLU A 30 2.04 -9.47 4.49
N ALA A 31 1.04 -9.88 5.27
CA ALA A 31 -0.05 -9.01 5.70
C ALA A 31 0.48 -7.78 6.45
N LEU A 32 1.46 -7.96 7.33
CA LEU A 32 2.11 -6.85 8.03
C LEU A 32 2.81 -5.90 7.04
N ARG A 33 3.54 -6.43 6.04
CA ARG A 33 4.19 -5.59 5.02
C ARG A 33 3.17 -4.80 4.21
N ILE A 34 2.05 -5.41 3.82
CA ILE A 34 0.96 -4.75 3.08
C ILE A 34 0.39 -3.60 3.92
N ILE A 35 0.06 -3.85 5.19
CA ILE A 35 -0.48 -2.80 6.08
C ILE A 35 0.52 -1.65 6.30
N LEU A 36 1.81 -1.95 6.45
CA LEU A 36 2.85 -0.94 6.56
C LEU A 36 2.95 -0.09 5.29
N PHE A 37 2.89 -0.73 4.12
CA PHE A 37 2.86 -0.04 2.83
C PHE A 37 1.62 0.85 2.68
N GLU A 38 0.44 0.35 3.04
CA GLU A 38 -0.79 1.13 3.03
C GLU A 38 -0.71 2.37 3.92
N HIS A 39 -0.16 2.21 5.14
CA HIS A 39 0.04 3.32 6.05
C HIS A 39 0.95 4.40 5.46
N GLN A 40 2.07 4.00 4.86
CA GLN A 40 3.00 4.92 4.19
C GLN A 40 2.33 5.61 2.99
N THR A 41 1.56 4.86 2.20
CA THR A 41 0.80 5.40 1.07
C THR A 41 -0.21 6.45 1.52
N ARG A 42 -0.98 6.19 2.59
CA ARG A 42 -1.92 7.16 3.14
C ARG A 42 -1.23 8.46 3.58
N ILE A 43 -0.04 8.37 4.19
CA ILE A 43 0.75 9.55 4.55
C ILE A 43 1.21 10.30 3.29
N ALA A 44 1.73 9.59 2.29
CA ALA A 44 2.20 10.19 1.05
C ALA A 44 1.07 10.93 0.32
N LEU A 45 -0.10 10.29 0.18
CA LEU A 45 -1.29 10.89 -0.41
C LEU A 45 -1.78 12.10 0.39
N SER A 46 -1.73 12.04 1.73
CA SER A 46 -2.10 13.18 2.57
C SER A 46 -1.18 14.39 2.36
N ARG A 47 0.13 14.15 2.18
CA ARG A 47 1.10 15.22 1.86
C ARG A 47 0.86 15.81 0.48
N LEU A 48 0.62 14.95 -0.52
CA LEU A 48 0.28 15.40 -1.87
C LEU A 48 -0.99 16.25 -1.88
N ALA A 49 -2.04 15.81 -1.19
CA ALA A 49 -3.29 16.56 -1.09
C ALA A 49 -3.14 17.92 -0.38
N ALA A 50 -2.17 18.06 0.52
CA ALA A 50 -1.87 19.30 1.22
C ALA A 50 -1.06 20.31 0.37
N ASP A 51 -0.51 19.90 -0.77
CA ASP A 51 0.22 20.75 -1.71
C ASP A 51 -0.48 20.80 -3.08
N PRO A 52 -1.32 21.83 -3.33
CA PRO A 52 -2.09 21.93 -4.56
C PRO A 52 -1.25 22.00 -5.83
N VAL A 53 -0.02 22.52 -5.76
CA VAL A 53 0.87 22.62 -6.93
C VAL A 53 1.41 21.24 -7.26
N MET A 54 1.96 20.55 -6.25
CA MET A 54 2.48 19.19 -6.42
C MET A 54 1.39 18.20 -6.86
N HIS A 55 0.18 18.35 -6.33
CA HIS A 55 -0.96 17.52 -6.75
C HIS A 55 -1.38 17.76 -8.20
N ALA A 56 -1.42 19.02 -8.64
CA ALA A 56 -1.74 19.37 -10.02
C ALA A 56 -0.67 18.86 -11.01
N ASP A 57 0.60 18.91 -10.63
CA ASP A 57 1.70 18.36 -11.43
C ASP A 57 1.61 16.83 -11.53
N TYR A 58 1.35 16.14 -10.42
CA TYR A 58 1.14 14.69 -10.40
C TYR A 58 -0.03 14.25 -11.31
N LEU A 59 -1.17 14.95 -11.26
CA LEU A 59 -2.32 14.63 -12.12
C LEU A 59 -2.03 14.86 -13.60
N ARG A 60 -1.25 15.90 -13.93
CA ARG A 60 -0.85 16.18 -15.31
C ARG A 60 0.06 15.09 -15.85
N GLU A 61 1.08 14.71 -15.09
CA GLU A 61 1.99 13.61 -15.44
C GLU A 61 1.22 12.28 -15.61
N ALA A 62 0.30 11.99 -14.69
CA ALA A 62 -0.53 10.78 -14.77
C ALA A 62 -1.43 10.76 -16.02
N ALA A 63 -1.98 11.92 -16.42
CA ALA A 63 -2.79 12.05 -17.63
C ALA A 63 -1.94 11.82 -18.89
N GLU A 64 -0.74 12.41 -18.96
CA GLU A 64 0.19 12.21 -20.06
C GLU A 64 0.58 10.73 -20.21
N LEU A 65 0.86 10.04 -19.09
CA LEU A 65 1.19 8.61 -19.10
C LEU A 65 0.01 7.72 -19.49
N ALA A 66 -1.23 8.08 -19.13
CA ALA A 66 -2.42 7.32 -19.48
C ALA A 66 -2.70 7.32 -20.99
N GLU A 67 -2.21 8.32 -21.73
CA GLU A 67 -2.33 8.40 -23.19
C GLU A 67 -1.24 7.60 -23.93
N VAL A 68 -0.24 7.06 -23.21
CA VAL A 68 0.82 6.25 -23.81
C VAL A 68 0.38 4.79 -23.95
N ASP A 69 0.03 4.39 -25.18
CA ASP A 69 -0.17 2.98 -25.51
C ASP A 69 1.18 2.24 -25.51
N VAL A 70 1.37 1.37 -24.51
CA VAL A 70 2.57 0.52 -24.42
C VAL A 70 2.21 -0.91 -24.84
N THR A 71 2.84 -1.39 -25.92
CA THR A 71 2.72 -2.79 -26.33
C THR A 71 3.40 -3.70 -25.31
N VAL A 72 2.62 -4.36 -24.46
CA VAL A 72 3.13 -5.40 -23.55
C VAL A 72 3.38 -6.68 -24.35
N ARG A 73 4.63 -7.17 -24.33
CA ARG A 73 4.98 -8.52 -24.81
C ARG A 73 5.15 -9.42 -23.59
N GLU A 74 4.41 -10.53 -23.59
CA GLU A 74 4.56 -11.62 -22.61
C GLU A 74 5.89 -12.36 -22.78
#